data_AF-X1EG99-F1
#
_entry.id   AF-X1EG99-F1
#
_cell.length_a   1.000
_cell.length_b   1.000
_cell.length_c   1.000
_cell.angle_alpha   90.00
_cell.angle_beta   90.00
_cell.angle_gamma   90.00
#
_symmetry.space_group_name_H-M   'P 1'
#
loop_
_entity.id
_entity.type
_entity.pdbx_description
1 polymer ?
#
loop_
_entity_poly.entity_id
_entity_poly.type
_entity_poly.pdbx_seq_one_letter_code
_entity_poly.pdbx_strand_id
1 'polypeptide(L)'
;MTQTIAECLARLSPDPWRTATPFSQEMVEANEKLYAARDEAEAIAALRIWLGKFQPCLFGRIAAKTSLLSYCILTEQDLQSDDETIRGKIQAARQRWTREGYEGKKSGFVVLAVSRRLAEAEPAKAMQDFALRLCELYLLDEFTTDTILLDQIFLEKPGKERATWMWRTGVNVFAAAADKRWWQDHRIPGGLGFSVNSVGHMVKSG
;
A
#
# COMPACT_ATOMS: atom_id res chain seq x y z
N MET A 1 0.82 25.71 6.34
CA MET A 1 1.59 24.62 6.98
C MET A 1 1.00 23.32 6.48
N THR A 2 1.81 22.43 5.92
CA THR A 2 1.38 21.09 5.50
C THR A 2 1.03 20.28 6.73
N GLN A 3 -0.12 19.62 6.74
CA GLN A 3 -0.55 18.80 7.88
C GLN A 3 0.31 17.54 7.98
N THR A 4 0.65 17.14 9.19
CA THR A 4 1.39 15.90 9.48
C THR A 4 0.50 14.67 9.36
N ILE A 5 1.10 13.48 9.23
CA ILE A 5 0.35 12.21 9.23
C ILE A 5 -0.45 12.05 10.52
N ALA A 6 0.15 12.37 11.68
CA ALA A 6 -0.50 12.27 12.97
C ALA A 6 -1.72 13.20 13.09
N GLU A 7 -1.62 14.45 12.59
CA GLU A 7 -2.74 15.39 12.55
C GLU A 7 -3.87 14.91 11.61
N CYS A 8 -3.52 14.40 10.43
CA CYS A 8 -4.49 13.81 9.51
C CYS A 8 -5.22 12.62 10.15
N LEU A 9 -4.48 11.73 10.82
CA LEU A 9 -5.04 10.58 11.53
C LEU A 9 -5.96 11.02 12.69
N ALA A 10 -5.60 12.09 13.40
CA ALA A 10 -6.38 12.64 14.50
C ALA A 10 -7.77 13.15 14.05
N ARG A 11 -7.88 13.66 12.82
CA ARG A 11 -9.11 14.22 12.23
C ARG A 11 -10.09 13.18 11.68
N LEU A 12 -9.71 11.90 11.64
CA LEU A 12 -10.59 10.85 11.13
C LEU A 12 -11.81 10.66 12.03
N SER A 13 -12.95 10.44 11.40
CA SER A 13 -14.21 10.10 12.06
C SER A 13 -14.62 8.67 11.70
N PRO A 14 -15.19 7.89 12.63
CA PRO A 14 -15.70 6.56 12.34
C PRO A 14 -16.78 6.59 11.23
N ASP A 15 -16.81 5.56 10.39
CA ASP A 15 -17.79 5.38 9.33
C ASP A 15 -19.12 4.88 9.91
N PRO A 16 -20.18 5.71 9.98
CA PRO A 16 -21.46 5.27 10.54
C PRO A 16 -22.11 4.15 9.72
N TRP A 17 -21.74 4.00 8.44
CA TRP A 17 -22.25 2.91 7.60
C TRP A 17 -21.78 1.52 8.08
N ARG A 18 -20.64 1.46 8.77
CA ARG A 18 -20.07 0.19 9.29
C ARG A 18 -20.91 -0.44 10.39
N THR A 19 -21.77 0.32 11.06
CA THR A 19 -22.74 -0.21 12.04
C THR A 19 -23.77 -1.12 11.36
N ALA A 20 -24.26 -0.74 10.18
CA ALA A 20 -25.23 -1.53 9.43
C ALA A 20 -24.56 -2.53 8.48
N THR A 21 -23.37 -2.20 7.99
CA THR A 21 -22.62 -3.02 7.01
C THR A 21 -21.22 -3.32 7.52
N PRO A 22 -21.07 -4.33 8.40
CA PRO A 22 -19.76 -4.72 8.92
C PRO A 22 -18.87 -5.27 7.79
N PHE A 23 -17.56 -5.26 8.02
CA PHE A 23 -16.58 -5.86 7.10
C PHE A 23 -16.92 -7.30 6.74
N SER A 24 -16.51 -7.72 5.55
CA SER A 24 -16.53 -9.14 5.15
C SER A 24 -15.67 -9.98 6.10
N GLN A 25 -16.00 -11.25 6.30
CA GLN A 25 -15.33 -12.09 7.30
C GLN A 25 -13.81 -12.17 7.08
N GLU A 26 -13.38 -12.30 5.82
CA GLU A 26 -11.97 -12.35 5.44
C GLU A 26 -11.23 -11.03 5.74
N MET A 27 -11.95 -9.90 5.70
CA MET A 27 -11.42 -8.59 6.06
C MET A 27 -11.25 -8.47 7.57
N VAL A 28 -12.24 -8.93 8.36
CA VAL A 28 -12.14 -8.98 9.83
C VAL A 28 -10.94 -9.82 10.25
N GLU A 29 -10.82 -11.05 9.74
CA GLU A 29 -9.73 -11.95 10.10
C GLU A 29 -8.35 -11.40 9.72
N ALA A 30 -8.23 -10.74 8.57
CA ALA A 30 -6.97 -10.13 8.15
C ALA A 30 -6.64 -8.86 8.94
N ASN A 31 -7.63 -8.02 9.23
CA ASN A 31 -7.48 -6.84 10.09
C ASN A 31 -6.96 -7.24 11.47
N GLU A 32 -7.59 -8.21 12.15
CA GLU A 32 -7.17 -8.65 13.47
C GLU A 32 -5.73 -9.19 13.47
N LYS A 33 -5.33 -9.95 12.43
CA LYS A 33 -3.95 -10.41 12.29
C LYS A 33 -2.96 -9.28 12.06
N LEU A 34 -3.32 -8.25 11.31
CA LEU A 34 -2.48 -7.08 11.08
C LEU A 34 -2.32 -6.24 12.35
N TYR A 35 -3.39 -6.08 13.13
CA TYR A 35 -3.35 -5.33 14.39
C TYR A 35 -2.59 -6.08 15.49
N ALA A 36 -2.66 -7.41 15.49
CA ALA A 36 -1.96 -8.26 16.47
C ALA A 36 -0.52 -8.60 16.07
N ALA A 37 -0.06 -8.20 14.88
CA ALA A 37 1.29 -8.48 14.40
C ALA A 37 2.33 -7.83 15.33
N ARG A 38 3.32 -8.62 15.76
CA ARG A 38 4.36 -8.17 16.69
C ARG A 38 5.51 -7.47 15.98
N ASP A 39 5.68 -7.77 14.70
CA ASP A 39 6.69 -7.20 13.83
C ASP A 39 6.19 -7.06 12.39
N GLU A 40 6.99 -6.39 11.56
CA GLU A 40 6.66 -6.17 10.14
C GLU A 40 6.58 -7.50 9.36
N ALA A 41 7.33 -8.54 9.74
CA ALA A 41 7.32 -9.81 9.04
C ALA A 41 6.00 -10.56 9.24
N GLU A 42 5.46 -10.56 10.46
CA GLU A 42 4.12 -11.10 10.77
C GLU A 42 3.02 -10.34 10.02
N ALA A 43 3.10 -9.00 10.00
CA ALA A 43 2.13 -8.17 9.28
C ALA A 43 2.17 -8.46 7.77
N ILE A 44 3.37 -8.55 7.17
CA ILE A 44 3.55 -8.92 5.76
C ILE A 44 2.99 -10.33 5.49
N ALA A 45 3.22 -11.29 6.38
CA ALA A 45 2.71 -12.64 6.21
C ALA A 45 1.17 -12.66 6.19
N ALA A 46 0.53 -11.93 7.11
CA ALA A 46 -0.93 -11.79 7.16
C ALA A 46 -1.48 -11.14 5.87
N LEU A 47 -0.89 -10.01 5.46
CA LEU A 47 -1.28 -9.29 4.25
C LEU A 47 -1.11 -10.15 2.99
N ARG A 48 0.03 -10.85 2.85
CA ARG A 48 0.32 -11.72 1.70
C ARG A 48 -0.69 -12.85 1.56
N ILE A 49 -1.11 -13.45 2.67
CA ILE A 49 -2.14 -14.50 2.67
C ILE A 49 -3.47 -13.95 2.14
N TRP A 50 -3.87 -12.76 2.60
CA TRP A 50 -5.10 -12.12 2.14
C TRP A 50 -5.00 -11.73 0.67
N LEU A 51 -3.93 -11.03 0.27
CA LEU A 51 -3.71 -10.61 -1.11
C LEU A 51 -3.68 -11.78 -2.08
N GLY A 52 -3.07 -12.92 -1.72
CA GLY A 52 -3.03 -14.10 -2.58
C GLY A 52 -4.40 -14.75 -2.83
N LYS A 53 -5.38 -14.52 -1.96
CA LYS A 53 -6.69 -15.18 -2.01
C LYS A 53 -7.81 -14.25 -2.48
N PHE A 54 -7.89 -13.07 -1.89
CA PHE A 54 -9.09 -12.24 -1.90
C PHE A 54 -8.98 -10.96 -2.73
N GLN A 55 -7.77 -10.61 -3.18
CA GLN A 55 -7.59 -9.46 -4.05
C GLN A 55 -8.21 -9.74 -5.43
N PRO A 56 -9.10 -8.88 -5.97
CA PRO A 56 -9.73 -9.16 -7.27
C PRO A 56 -8.75 -9.18 -8.45
N CYS A 57 -7.69 -8.37 -8.39
CA CYS A 57 -6.66 -8.34 -9.43
C CYS A 57 -5.85 -9.65 -9.49
N LEU A 58 -5.98 -10.40 -10.59
CA LEU A 58 -5.26 -11.66 -10.81
C LEU A 58 -3.73 -11.50 -10.73
N PHE A 59 -3.18 -10.46 -11.36
CA PHE A 59 -1.74 -10.19 -11.31
C PHE A 59 -1.27 -9.88 -9.90
N GLY A 60 -2.06 -9.12 -9.12
CA GLY A 60 -1.79 -8.88 -7.70
C GLY A 60 -1.77 -10.17 -6.89
N ARG A 61 -2.73 -11.08 -7.12
CA ARG A 61 -2.76 -12.40 -6.46
C ARG A 61 -1.55 -13.26 -6.82
N ILE A 62 -1.16 -13.29 -8.09
CA ILE A 62 0.03 -14.04 -8.55
C ILE A 62 1.26 -13.46 -7.87
N ALA A 63 1.47 -12.14 -7.95
CA ALA A 63 2.63 -11.48 -7.34
C ALA A 63 2.75 -11.75 -5.84
N ALA A 64 1.62 -11.74 -5.12
CA ALA A 64 1.59 -12.07 -3.69
C ALA A 64 1.99 -13.54 -3.44
N LYS A 65 1.48 -14.48 -4.24
CA LYS A 65 1.78 -15.92 -4.10
C LYS A 65 3.23 -16.26 -4.47
N THR A 66 3.78 -15.62 -5.49
CA THR A 66 5.14 -15.87 -5.99
C THR A 66 6.19 -14.98 -5.33
N SER A 67 5.82 -14.24 -4.28
CA SER A 67 6.72 -13.35 -3.53
C SER A 67 7.38 -12.26 -4.40
N LEU A 68 6.71 -11.80 -5.45
CA LEU A 68 7.15 -10.70 -6.32
C LEU A 68 6.77 -9.30 -5.79
N LEU A 69 6.07 -9.24 -4.65
CA LEU A 69 5.77 -7.98 -3.96
C LEU A 69 6.82 -7.69 -2.88
N SER A 70 7.19 -6.41 -2.79
CA SER A 70 7.86 -5.80 -1.64
C SER A 70 6.85 -4.98 -0.85
N TYR A 71 7.14 -4.76 0.43
CA TYR A 71 6.20 -4.15 1.35
C TYR A 71 6.89 -3.09 2.23
N CYS A 72 6.12 -2.10 2.64
CA CYS A 72 6.40 -1.18 3.73
C CYS A 72 5.16 -1.12 4.61
N ILE A 73 5.26 -1.61 5.85
CA ILE A 73 4.14 -1.58 6.80
C ILE A 73 4.38 -0.45 7.80
N LEU A 74 3.45 0.49 7.84
CA LEU A 74 3.38 1.55 8.83
C LEU A 74 2.35 1.15 9.87
N THR A 75 2.81 0.80 11.07
CA THR A 75 1.97 0.48 12.22
C THR A 75 1.34 1.75 12.80
N GLU A 76 0.35 1.60 13.67
CA GLU A 76 -0.23 2.73 14.42
C GLU A 76 0.86 3.56 15.12
N GLN A 77 1.89 2.91 15.70
CA GLN A 77 3.00 3.60 16.35
C GLN A 77 3.84 4.41 15.36
N ASP A 78 4.11 3.86 14.17
CA ASP A 78 4.82 4.61 13.12
C ASP A 78 4.03 5.85 12.69
N LEU A 79 2.70 5.74 12.58
CA LEU A 79 1.82 6.85 12.16
C LEU A 79 1.72 7.98 13.19
N GLN A 80 2.10 7.73 14.45
CA GLN A 80 2.22 8.75 15.50
C GLN A 80 3.61 9.39 15.56
N SER A 81 4.58 8.87 14.80
CA SER A 81 5.91 9.46 14.69
C SER A 81 5.88 10.72 13.84
N ASP A 82 6.96 11.49 13.87
CA ASP A 82 7.12 12.62 12.97
C ASP A 82 7.23 12.16 11.50
N ASP A 83 6.82 13.03 10.59
CA ASP A 83 6.79 12.73 9.15
C ASP A 83 8.17 12.40 8.57
N GLU A 84 9.26 12.89 9.18
CA GLU A 84 10.62 12.56 8.73
C GLU A 84 10.93 11.08 8.97
N THR A 85 10.58 10.57 10.15
CA THR A 85 10.72 9.16 10.51
C THR A 85 9.88 8.27 9.58
N ILE A 86 8.63 8.65 9.33
CA ILE A 86 7.73 7.91 8.42
C ILE A 86 8.30 7.90 7.00
N ARG A 87 8.73 9.07 6.50
CA ARG A 87 9.37 9.22 5.20
C ARG A 87 10.61 8.35 5.08
N GLY A 88 11.49 8.37 6.08
CA GLY A 88 12.70 7.55 6.12
C GLY A 88 12.39 6.06 5.97
N LYS A 89 11.38 5.56 6.69
CA LYS A 89 10.92 4.17 6.59
C LYS A 89 10.40 3.81 5.20
N ILE A 90 9.54 4.66 4.63
CA ILE A 90 8.99 4.47 3.28
C ILE A 90 10.11 4.46 2.23
N GLN A 91 11.01 5.44 2.26
CA GLN A 91 12.08 5.56 1.28
C GLN A 91 13.10 4.41 1.40
N ALA A 92 13.41 3.95 2.61
CA ALA A 92 14.26 2.77 2.80
C ALA A 92 13.64 1.50 2.15
N ALA A 93 12.34 1.30 2.32
CA ALA A 93 11.63 0.18 1.71
C ALA A 93 11.54 0.32 0.17
N ARG A 94 11.26 1.53 -0.34
CA ARG A 94 11.23 1.83 -1.78
C ARG A 94 12.58 1.61 -2.44
N GLN A 95 13.69 1.99 -1.78
CA GLN A 95 15.04 1.73 -2.26
C GLN A 95 15.36 0.23 -2.32
N ARG A 96 14.94 -0.56 -1.32
CA ARG A 96 15.07 -2.03 -1.37
C ARG A 96 14.30 -2.60 -2.56
N TRP A 97 13.02 -2.21 -2.71
CA TRP A 97 12.21 -2.63 -3.85
C TRP A 97 12.83 -2.26 -5.19
N THR A 98 13.40 -1.06 -5.32
CA THR A 98 14.05 -0.61 -6.56
C THR A 98 15.24 -1.50 -6.91
N ARG A 99 16.10 -1.84 -5.94
CA ARG A 99 17.24 -2.76 -6.15
C ARG A 99 16.77 -4.16 -6.51
N GLU A 100 15.82 -4.71 -5.75
CA GLU A 100 15.28 -6.04 -6.01
C GLU A 100 14.55 -6.10 -7.36
N GLY A 101 13.90 -5.02 -7.76
CA GLY A 101 13.27 -4.88 -9.07
C GLY A 101 14.28 -4.84 -10.20
N TYR A 102 15.38 -4.10 -10.04
CA TYR A 102 16.49 -4.07 -11.00
C TYR A 102 17.04 -5.49 -11.27
N GLU A 103 17.07 -6.33 -10.24
CA GLU A 103 17.50 -7.73 -10.29
C GLU A 103 16.38 -8.72 -10.73
N GLY A 104 15.18 -8.23 -11.05
CA GLY A 104 14.04 -9.06 -11.45
C GLY A 104 13.37 -9.85 -10.31
N LYS A 105 13.76 -9.62 -9.05
CA LYS A 105 13.22 -10.35 -7.89
C LYS A 105 11.84 -9.87 -7.46
N LYS A 106 11.50 -8.62 -7.77
CA LYS A 106 10.27 -7.95 -7.32
C LYS A 106 9.69 -7.10 -8.44
N SER A 107 8.39 -7.15 -8.63
CA SER A 107 7.67 -6.40 -9.68
C SER A 107 6.65 -5.41 -9.15
N GLY A 108 6.35 -5.47 -7.85
CA GLY A 108 5.43 -4.54 -7.21
C GLY A 108 5.81 -4.18 -5.79
N PHE A 109 5.22 -3.09 -5.32
CA PHE A 109 5.47 -2.50 -4.01
C PHE A 109 4.16 -2.07 -3.37
N VAL A 110 4.03 -2.36 -2.07
CA VAL A 110 2.87 -1.98 -1.27
C VAL A 110 3.33 -1.17 -0.07
N VAL A 111 2.80 0.04 0.08
CA VAL A 111 2.91 0.82 1.33
C VAL A 111 1.55 0.73 2.02
N LEU A 112 1.50 0.22 3.25
CA LEU A 112 0.25 0.05 3.98
C LEU A 112 0.33 0.72 5.35
N ALA A 113 -0.56 1.67 5.60
CA ALA A 113 -0.84 2.20 6.93
C ALA A 113 -1.86 1.30 7.63
N VAL A 114 -1.39 0.58 8.64
CA VAL A 114 -2.17 -0.31 9.48
C VAL A 114 -2.63 0.46 10.72
N SER A 115 -3.92 0.78 10.75
CA SER A 115 -4.56 1.48 11.85
C SER A 115 -6.03 1.10 11.90
N ARG A 116 -6.50 0.71 13.10
CA ARG A 116 -7.93 0.48 13.32
C ARG A 116 -8.75 1.74 13.04
N ARG A 117 -8.22 2.90 13.42
CA ARG A 117 -8.85 4.20 13.16
C ARG A 117 -8.99 4.47 11.67
N LEU A 118 -7.96 4.19 10.86
CA LEU A 118 -8.07 4.31 9.40
C LEU A 118 -9.03 3.29 8.80
N ALA A 119 -8.98 2.05 9.26
CA ALA A 119 -9.83 0.99 8.71
C ALA A 119 -11.31 1.30 8.92
N GLU A 120 -11.66 1.76 10.12
CA GLU A 120 -13.03 2.08 10.52
C GLU A 120 -13.45 3.51 10.17
N ALA A 121 -12.58 4.32 9.55
CA ALA A 121 -12.90 5.70 9.21
C ALA A 121 -13.84 5.83 8.00
N GLU A 122 -14.65 6.88 8.02
CA GLU A 122 -15.48 7.27 6.89
C GLU A 122 -14.59 7.63 5.68
N PRO A 123 -14.93 7.17 4.45
CA PRO A 123 -14.23 7.55 3.23
C PRO A 123 -14.59 9.00 2.82
N ALA A 124 -14.22 9.96 3.66
CA ALA A 124 -14.50 11.38 3.53
C ALA A 124 -13.20 12.18 3.31
N LYS A 125 -13.32 13.52 3.30
CA LYS A 125 -12.20 14.43 3.06
C LYS A 125 -11.01 14.20 4.00
N ALA A 126 -11.23 13.85 5.27
CA ALA A 126 -10.15 13.56 6.21
C ALA A 126 -9.32 12.32 5.82
N MET A 127 -9.96 11.25 5.32
CA MET A 127 -9.25 10.08 4.80
C MET A 127 -8.48 10.42 3.51
N GLN A 128 -9.06 11.26 2.66
CA GLN A 128 -8.38 11.75 1.46
C GLN A 128 -7.15 12.61 1.81
N ASP A 129 -7.27 13.52 2.79
CA ASP A 129 -6.15 14.34 3.28
C ASP A 129 -5.02 13.45 3.83
N PHE A 130 -5.37 12.40 4.59
CA PHE A 130 -4.41 11.41 5.06
C PHE A 130 -3.71 10.69 3.89
N ALA A 131 -4.48 10.22 2.91
CA ALA A 131 -3.93 9.52 1.75
C ALA A 131 -3.00 10.43 0.94
N LEU A 132 -3.41 11.68 0.67
CA LEU A 132 -2.55 12.65 -0.02
C LEU A 132 -1.25 12.85 0.75
N ARG A 133 -1.34 13.15 2.05
CA ARG A 133 -0.14 13.37 2.87
C ARG A 133 0.81 12.18 2.86
N LEU A 134 0.29 10.96 3.00
CA LEU A 134 1.10 9.75 2.94
C LEU A 134 1.74 9.55 1.56
N CYS A 135 1.02 9.89 0.49
CA CYS A 135 1.53 9.82 -0.87
C CYS A 135 2.66 10.83 -1.12
N GLU A 136 2.57 12.04 -0.56
CA GLU A 136 3.62 13.05 -0.62
C GLU A 136 4.92 12.56 0.05
N LEU A 137 4.82 11.87 1.19
CA LEU A 137 5.98 11.25 1.84
C LEU A 137 6.60 10.12 1.00
N TYR A 138 5.77 9.43 0.19
CA TYR A 138 6.20 8.34 -0.67
C TYR A 138 6.84 8.83 -1.98
N LEU A 139 6.22 9.77 -2.68
CA LEU A 139 6.69 10.26 -3.98
C LEU A 139 7.59 11.49 -3.89
N LEU A 140 7.72 12.08 -2.70
CA LEU A 140 8.54 13.26 -2.42
C LEU A 140 8.13 14.49 -3.23
N ASP A 141 6.82 14.68 -3.40
CA ASP A 141 6.21 15.77 -4.16
C ASP A 141 4.81 16.08 -3.60
N GLU A 142 4.25 17.24 -3.94
CA GLU A 142 2.93 17.70 -3.50
C GLU A 142 1.88 17.44 -4.60
N PHE A 143 0.67 17.03 -4.20
CA PHE A 143 -0.36 16.63 -5.15
C PHE A 143 -1.73 17.20 -4.83
N THR A 144 -2.56 17.22 -5.86
CA THR A 144 -4.00 17.44 -5.73
C THR A 144 -4.75 16.16 -6.08
N THR A 145 -6.03 16.12 -5.73
CA THR A 145 -6.89 14.97 -6.05
C THR A 145 -7.04 14.81 -7.56
N ASP A 146 -7.53 13.64 -7.98
CA ASP A 146 -7.83 13.37 -9.39
C ASP A 146 -6.61 13.44 -10.33
N THR A 147 -5.41 13.34 -9.75
CA THR A 147 -4.14 13.26 -10.47
C THR A 147 -3.71 11.80 -10.63
N ILE A 148 -3.33 11.40 -11.84
CA ILE A 148 -2.72 10.08 -12.08
C ILE A 148 -1.26 10.12 -11.64
N LEU A 149 -0.97 9.45 -10.52
CA LEU A 149 0.38 9.37 -9.96
C LEU A 149 1.09 8.10 -10.43
N LEU A 150 2.37 8.24 -10.77
CA LEU A 150 3.19 7.18 -11.34
C LEU A 150 4.51 7.06 -10.57
N ASP A 151 4.91 5.83 -10.26
CA ASP A 151 6.28 5.50 -9.87
C ASP A 151 6.97 4.71 -11.00
N GLN A 152 8.26 4.43 -10.86
CA GLN A 152 9.07 3.74 -11.84
C GLN A 152 9.72 2.51 -11.23
N ILE A 153 9.78 1.44 -12.02
CA ILE A 153 10.56 0.25 -11.70
C ILE A 153 11.46 -0.09 -12.87
N PHE A 154 12.66 -0.57 -12.56
CA PHE A 154 13.72 -0.87 -13.51
C PHE A 154 14.00 -2.36 -13.53
N LEU A 155 14.50 -2.88 -14.66
CA LEU A 155 15.02 -4.24 -14.79
C LEU A 155 16.31 -4.19 -15.61
N GLU A 156 17.38 -4.77 -15.11
CA GLU A 156 18.56 -5.04 -15.94
C GLU A 156 18.20 -6.11 -16.96
N LYS A 157 18.33 -5.78 -18.25
CA LYS A 157 18.04 -6.73 -19.32
C LYS A 157 18.98 -7.93 -19.17
N PRO A 158 18.45 -9.16 -19.10
CA PRO A 158 19.30 -10.35 -19.13
C PRO A 158 20.07 -10.44 -20.45
N GLY A 159 21.38 -10.69 -20.39
CA GLY A 159 22.23 -10.93 -21.57
C GLY A 159 23.49 -10.08 -21.61
N LYS A 160 24.16 -10.06 -22.78
CA LYS A 160 25.44 -9.32 -22.97
C LYS A 160 25.25 -7.81 -23.09
N GLU A 161 24.03 -7.35 -23.38
CA GLU A 161 23.70 -5.94 -23.47
C GLU A 161 23.37 -5.41 -22.08
N ARG A 162 24.13 -4.42 -21.59
CA ARG A 162 23.87 -3.72 -20.33
C ARG A 162 22.71 -2.71 -20.44
N ALA A 163 21.64 -3.08 -21.13
CA ALA A 163 20.47 -2.23 -21.26
C ALA A 163 19.58 -2.36 -20.01
N THR A 164 18.98 -1.25 -19.57
CA THR A 164 18.01 -1.25 -18.48
C THR A 164 16.63 -0.92 -19.04
N TRP A 165 15.65 -1.75 -18.76
CA TRP A 165 14.25 -1.46 -19.05
C TRP A 165 13.63 -0.68 -17.88
N MET A 166 12.73 0.25 -18.20
CA MET A 166 12.00 1.06 -17.22
C MET A 166 10.51 1.07 -17.56
N TRP A 167 9.68 0.89 -16.55
CA TRP A 167 8.23 1.00 -16.65
C TRP A 167 7.71 2.07 -15.71
N ARG A 168 6.82 2.93 -16.22
CA ARG A 168 5.97 3.79 -15.40
C ARG A 168 4.77 3.00 -14.93
N THR A 169 4.50 3.03 -13.63
CA THR A 169 3.50 2.19 -12.97
C THR A 169 2.60 3.04 -12.08
N GLY A 170 1.29 2.83 -12.14
CA GLY A 170 0.30 3.53 -11.33
C GLY A 170 0.52 3.35 -9.84
N VAL A 171 0.44 4.46 -9.09
CA VAL A 171 0.32 4.47 -7.62
C VAL A 171 -1.16 4.46 -7.28
N ASN A 172 -1.69 3.27 -7.01
CA ASN A 172 -3.12 3.09 -6.81
C ASN A 172 -3.45 3.04 -5.32
N VAL A 173 -4.45 3.81 -4.90
CA VAL A 173 -4.95 3.79 -3.51
C VAL A 173 -5.84 2.57 -3.27
N PHE A 174 -5.65 1.92 -2.13
CA PHE A 174 -6.49 0.85 -1.62
C PHE A 174 -6.85 1.16 -0.17
N ALA A 175 -8.08 0.85 0.25
CA ALA A 175 -8.52 1.10 1.62
C ALA A 175 -9.49 0.03 2.13
N ALA A 176 -9.49 -0.23 3.43
CA ALA A 176 -10.46 -1.10 4.08
C ALA A 176 -11.89 -0.56 3.87
N ALA A 177 -12.04 0.77 3.85
CA ALA A 177 -13.30 1.44 3.58
C ALA A 177 -13.98 1.01 2.26
N ALA A 178 -13.22 0.53 1.27
CA ALA A 178 -13.77 0.06 0.00
C ALA A 178 -14.55 -1.26 0.11
N ASP A 179 -14.33 -2.05 1.16
CA ASP A 179 -15.04 -3.33 1.33
C ASP A 179 -16.56 -3.14 1.40
N LYS A 180 -17.29 -3.90 0.56
CA LYS A 180 -18.74 -3.85 0.33
C LYS A 180 -19.28 -2.57 -0.31
N ARG A 181 -18.41 -1.71 -0.86
CA ARG A 181 -18.81 -0.50 -1.59
C ARG A 181 -18.60 -0.67 -3.10
N TRP A 182 -19.03 0.33 -3.88
CA TRP A 182 -18.96 0.32 -5.35
C TRP A 182 -17.53 0.17 -5.92
N TRP A 183 -16.52 0.50 -5.13
CA TRP A 183 -15.08 0.45 -5.44
C TRP A 183 -14.37 -0.69 -4.69
N GLN A 184 -15.10 -1.77 -4.39
CA GLN A 184 -14.63 -2.95 -3.64
C GLN A 184 -13.38 -3.62 -4.23
N ASP A 185 -13.11 -3.45 -5.51
CA ASP A 185 -11.88 -3.87 -6.15
C ASP A 185 -10.62 -3.15 -5.63
N HIS A 186 -10.80 -2.00 -4.97
CA HIS A 186 -9.78 -1.25 -4.25
C HIS A 186 -9.70 -1.57 -2.75
N ARG A 187 -10.29 -2.69 -2.30
CA ARG A 187 -10.21 -3.07 -0.88
C ARG A 187 -8.86 -3.67 -0.50
N ILE A 188 -8.42 -3.37 0.72
CA ILE A 188 -7.25 -3.96 1.37
C ILE A 188 -7.47 -3.93 2.89
N PRO A 189 -7.06 -4.95 3.67
CA PRO A 189 -7.15 -4.91 5.13
C PRO A 189 -6.13 -3.94 5.74
N GLY A 190 -6.29 -3.64 7.03
CA GLY A 190 -5.38 -2.88 7.86
C GLY A 190 -5.70 -1.39 7.97
N GLY A 191 -6.20 -0.76 6.90
CA GLY A 191 -6.45 0.68 6.90
C GLY A 191 -6.44 1.24 5.49
N LEU A 192 -5.37 1.92 5.11
CA LEU A 192 -5.21 2.55 3.79
C LEU A 192 -3.78 2.38 3.30
N GLY A 193 -3.60 2.19 2.00
CA GLY A 193 -2.28 2.06 1.42
C GLY A 193 -2.24 2.31 -0.07
N PHE A 194 -1.02 2.22 -0.62
CA PHE A 194 -0.76 2.29 -2.04
C PHE A 194 -0.22 0.97 -2.56
N SER A 195 -0.61 0.63 -3.78
CA SER A 195 -0.02 -0.49 -4.52
C SER A 195 0.49 -0.01 -5.86
N VAL A 196 1.75 -0.33 -6.13
CA VAL A 196 2.44 -0.15 -7.40
C VAL A 196 2.70 -1.53 -7.96
N ASN A 197 2.00 -1.92 -9.03
CA ASN A 197 2.11 -3.25 -9.62
C ASN A 197 2.46 -3.17 -11.11
N SER A 198 3.70 -3.52 -11.47
CA SER A 198 4.16 -3.46 -12.85
C SER A 198 4.03 -4.84 -13.52
N VAL A 199 2.94 -5.03 -14.26
CA VAL A 199 2.70 -6.26 -15.03
C VAL A 199 3.76 -6.46 -16.12
N GLY A 200 4.18 -5.38 -16.78
CA GLY A 200 5.23 -5.44 -17.80
C GLY A 200 6.58 -5.90 -17.24
N HIS A 201 6.97 -5.38 -16.08
CA HIS A 201 8.16 -5.81 -15.36
C HIS A 201 8.05 -7.28 -14.90
N MET A 202 6.90 -7.67 -14.35
CA MET A 202 6.63 -9.04 -13.90
C MET A 202 6.83 -10.07 -15.02
N VAL A 203 6.30 -9.79 -16.21
CA VAL A 203 6.40 -10.69 -17.37
C VAL A 203 7.83 -10.79 -17.90
N LYS A 204 8.65 -9.74 -17.73
CA LYS A 204 10.04 -9.71 -18.21
C LYS A 204 11.07 -10.21 -17.21
N SER A 205 10.71 -10.27 -15.93
CA SER A 205 11.59 -10.73 -14.86
C SER A 205 11.54 -12.25 -14.62
N GLY A 206 10.51 -12.92 -15.16
CA GLY A 206 10.32 -14.37 -15.08
C GLY A 206 10.97 -15.15 -16.21
#